data_AF-A0A0F9W821-F1
#
_entry.id   AF-A0A0F9W821-F1
#
_cell.length_a   1.000
_cell.length_b   1.000
_cell.length_c   1.000
_cell.angle_alpha   90.00
_cell.angle_beta   90.00
_cell.angle_gamma   90.00
#
_symmetry.space_group_name_H-M   'P 1'
#
loop_
_entity.id
_entity.type
_entity.pdbx_description
1 polymer ?
#
loop_
_entity_poly.entity_id
_entity_poly.type
_entity_poly.pdbx_seq_one_letter_code
_entity_poly.pdbx_strand_id
1 'polypeptide(L)'
;MPTQRFNALTVRPPLTVTWFVLIAILAGTLTADIVYTKDGRKIQGAVSHEADTVIIKTDDGVVVIPADQVVHIAVETVDEPVDEPAETTPKPPPPPPAPPEGDAAAAAAAKRFSQDKATRPESIVFMLMRRLAATPRGGDVSELRRRVKIWQAKAHDRERRIGGKWLRPGDVTIRRQKFYKEMETLTELSRDLAAVKDKHTDTDKDRKKAEKKRARLRSQIATAMRKTAETWPDEEIRNFLRGIAYYQVKNYASAAKAFERARKSNPLVAAYHQGEGLALVMVEGRELDGVAALVKELHLRRDKPEVARRLSEALKKVPGSKTHENVFKDARALVNSYPDNWLRAPRRSRRMTWQMPGRAGWPSRDNKLPEPPYDRLVVRQAIGIPVDESVLLVDREVVEDALEVFVQIDAETLVPAQVGKSRRQPPRGQTRKLALVTVGDHTFTPVAISADAVFKAGDAVKAFGLGVFPEMGTTVRPLETDLTEVRGKLVPRTRLVAGESASAVLTDDRRLVGVLAGRTDAAAKRGGRGNFIPLKALKTLLSKRSDARYRSSFGARARREVTPTPAPGTHFVVLAVFGEKLD
;
A
#
# COMPACT_ATOMS: atom_id res chain seq x y z
N MET A 1 21.08 -52.24 12.51
CA MET A 1 20.44 -51.13 13.25
C MET A 1 19.00 -51.54 13.55
N PRO A 2 18.55 -51.51 14.81
CA PRO A 2 17.34 -52.21 15.22
C PRO A 2 16.06 -51.41 14.96
N THR A 3 15.04 -52.14 14.52
CA THR A 3 13.64 -51.74 14.34
C THR A 3 12.90 -51.68 15.68
N GLN A 4 12.35 -50.51 16.04
CA GLN A 4 11.44 -50.36 17.18
C GLN A 4 9.98 -50.57 16.74
N ARG A 5 9.32 -51.53 17.40
CA ARG A 5 7.87 -51.80 17.32
C ARG A 5 7.13 -50.87 18.29
N PHE A 6 6.05 -50.24 17.84
CA PHE A 6 5.11 -49.52 18.69
C PHE A 6 3.98 -50.45 19.14
N ASN A 7 3.79 -50.56 20.46
CA ASN A 7 2.67 -51.24 21.10
C ASN A 7 1.44 -50.33 21.10
N ALA A 8 0.28 -50.90 20.76
CA ALA A 8 -1.03 -50.26 20.87
C ALA A 8 -1.53 -50.32 22.32
N LEU A 9 -1.86 -49.16 22.89
CA LEU A 9 -2.54 -49.02 24.18
C LEU A 9 -4.00 -48.62 23.92
N THR A 10 -4.91 -49.55 24.22
CA THR A 10 -6.36 -49.36 24.29
C THR A 10 -6.73 -48.50 25.50
N VAL A 11 -7.39 -47.36 25.27
CA VAL A 11 -7.95 -46.49 26.32
C VAL A 11 -9.47 -46.66 26.35
N ARG A 12 -10.02 -47.02 27.51
CA ARG A 12 -11.47 -47.07 27.80
C ARG A 12 -11.99 -45.64 28.09
N PRO A 13 -13.25 -45.31 27.76
CA PRO A 13 -13.84 -44.02 28.14
C PRO A 13 -14.36 -44.06 29.60
N PRO A 14 -14.28 -42.96 30.36
CA PRO A 14 -14.94 -42.86 31.66
C PRO A 14 -16.38 -42.33 31.54
N LEU A 15 -17.17 -42.74 32.53
CA LEU A 15 -18.59 -42.46 32.73
C LEU A 15 -18.93 -40.97 32.80
N THR A 16 -20.02 -40.60 32.14
CA THR A 16 -20.71 -39.31 32.26
C THR A 16 -21.53 -39.27 33.55
N VAL A 17 -21.15 -38.39 34.49
CA VAL A 17 -21.97 -38.03 35.66
C VAL A 17 -22.51 -36.63 35.42
N THR A 18 -23.82 -36.53 35.21
CA THR A 18 -24.54 -35.27 34.98
C THR A 18 -24.95 -34.69 36.33
N TRP A 19 -24.37 -33.55 36.73
CA TRP A 19 -24.83 -32.76 37.87
C TRP A 19 -25.70 -31.59 37.38
N PHE A 20 -26.94 -31.53 37.83
CA PHE A 20 -27.81 -30.35 37.71
C PHE A 20 -27.55 -29.43 38.90
N VAL A 21 -27.00 -28.24 38.65
CA VAL A 21 -26.94 -27.16 39.64
C VAL A 21 -28.03 -26.15 39.30
N LEU A 22 -28.98 -25.98 40.22
CA LEU A 22 -30.07 -25.02 40.15
C LEU A 22 -29.60 -23.72 40.83
N ILE A 23 -29.31 -22.67 40.05
CA ILE A 23 -28.90 -21.36 40.59
C ILE A 23 -30.09 -20.39 40.52
N ALA A 24 -30.54 -19.94 41.70
CA ALA A 24 -31.50 -18.84 41.84
C ALA A 24 -30.83 -17.51 41.49
N ILE A 25 -31.41 -16.77 40.53
CA ILE A 25 -30.86 -15.49 40.04
C ILE A 25 -31.50 -14.32 40.81
N LEU A 26 -30.71 -13.68 41.68
CA LEU A 26 -30.94 -12.32 42.16
C LEU A 26 -30.43 -11.33 41.09
N ALA A 27 -31.33 -10.52 40.55
CA ALA A 27 -31.02 -9.53 39.51
C ALA A 27 -30.36 -8.27 40.11
N GLY A 28 -29.04 -8.31 40.26
CA GLY A 28 -28.20 -7.11 40.39
C GLY A 28 -27.60 -6.75 39.04
N THR A 29 -27.53 -5.46 38.71
CA THR A 29 -26.83 -4.96 37.51
C THR A 29 -25.32 -5.16 37.70
N LEU A 30 -24.79 -6.29 37.23
CA LEU A 30 -23.35 -6.57 37.27
C LEU A 30 -22.65 -5.79 36.15
N THR A 31 -21.62 -5.04 36.52
CA THR A 31 -20.69 -4.40 35.59
C THR A 31 -19.93 -5.48 34.80
N ALA A 32 -19.74 -5.28 33.50
CA ALA A 32 -19.02 -6.25 32.66
C ALA A 32 -17.51 -6.10 32.85
N ASP A 33 -16.84 -7.17 33.27
CA ASP A 33 -15.39 -7.23 33.39
C ASP A 33 -14.75 -7.77 32.09
N ILE A 34 -13.46 -7.51 31.93
CA ILE A 34 -12.66 -8.01 30.81
C ILE A 34 -11.65 -9.02 31.33
N VAL A 35 -11.75 -10.27 30.87
CA VAL A 35 -10.81 -11.35 31.18
C VAL A 35 -9.84 -11.57 30.03
N TYR A 36 -8.54 -11.57 30.34
CA TYR A 36 -7.45 -11.91 29.43
C TYR A 36 -6.90 -13.30 29.76
N THR A 37 -6.82 -14.18 28.77
CA THR A 37 -6.34 -15.57 28.92
C THR A 37 -4.92 -15.75 28.39
N LYS A 38 -4.25 -16.83 28.82
CA LYS A 38 -2.86 -17.17 28.41
C LYS A 38 -2.71 -17.45 26.91
N ASP A 39 -3.78 -17.89 26.24
CA ASP A 39 -3.83 -18.09 24.79
C ASP A 39 -4.09 -16.78 24.01
N GLY A 40 -4.16 -15.64 24.70
CA GLY A 40 -4.29 -14.31 24.11
C GLY A 40 -5.72 -13.90 23.78
N ARG A 41 -6.74 -14.65 24.23
CA ARG A 41 -8.15 -14.26 24.05
C ARG A 41 -8.56 -13.19 25.07
N LYS A 42 -9.49 -12.34 24.63
CA LYS A 42 -10.14 -11.32 25.45
C LYS A 42 -11.63 -11.63 25.49
N ILE A 43 -12.18 -11.81 26.68
CA ILE A 43 -13.59 -12.18 26.89
C ILE A 43 -14.21 -11.14 27.81
N GLN A 44 -15.33 -10.56 27.39
CA GLN A 44 -16.04 -9.52 28.14
C GLN A 44 -17.35 -10.08 28.68
N GLY A 45 -17.59 -9.96 29.98
CA GLY A 45 -18.80 -10.45 30.63
C GLY A 45 -18.75 -10.28 32.15
N ALA A 46 -19.85 -10.58 32.83
CA ALA A 46 -19.86 -10.59 34.29
C ALA A 46 -19.05 -11.79 34.79
N VAL A 47 -18.04 -11.54 35.62
CA VAL A 47 -17.11 -12.57 36.07
C VAL A 47 -17.48 -13.04 37.48
N SER A 48 -17.55 -14.36 37.67
CA SER A 48 -17.65 -14.99 38.99
C SER A 48 -16.56 -16.05 39.15
N HIS A 49 -16.07 -16.19 40.39
CA HIS A 49 -15.04 -17.17 40.73
C HIS A 49 -15.67 -18.37 41.45
N GLU A 50 -15.41 -19.58 40.95
CA GLU A 50 -15.78 -20.83 41.61
C GLU A 50 -14.56 -21.75 41.68
N ALA A 51 -14.00 -21.89 42.89
CA ALA A 51 -12.80 -22.70 43.18
C ALA A 51 -11.67 -22.45 42.18
N ASP A 52 -11.40 -23.41 41.28
CA ASP A 52 -10.32 -23.38 40.30
C ASP A 52 -10.76 -22.87 38.91
N THR A 53 -11.94 -22.26 38.81
CA THR A 53 -12.50 -21.75 37.55
C THR A 53 -13.02 -20.32 37.66
N VAL A 54 -12.89 -19.61 36.55
CA VAL A 54 -13.44 -18.28 36.29
C VAL A 54 -14.60 -18.45 35.32
N ILE A 55 -15.80 -18.15 35.79
CA ILE A 55 -17.05 -18.23 35.02
C ILE A 55 -17.35 -16.83 34.50
N ILE A 56 -17.45 -16.70 33.18
CA ILE A 56 -17.70 -15.42 32.51
C ILE A 56 -19.05 -15.51 31.83
N LYS A 57 -20.03 -14.75 32.33
CA LYS A 57 -21.35 -14.64 31.73
C LYS A 57 -21.34 -13.54 30.68
N THR A 58 -21.31 -13.96 29.42
CA THR A 58 -21.35 -13.08 28.24
C THR A 58 -22.79 -12.99 27.70
N ASP A 59 -23.05 -12.05 26.80
CA ASP A 59 -24.34 -11.93 26.12
C ASP A 59 -24.71 -13.19 25.30
N ASP A 60 -23.68 -13.93 24.84
CA ASP A 60 -23.80 -15.12 24.00
C ASP A 60 -23.80 -16.44 24.81
N GLY A 61 -23.72 -16.37 26.14
CA GLY A 61 -23.72 -17.54 27.03
C GLY A 61 -22.63 -17.51 28.11
N VAL A 62 -22.46 -18.64 28.80
CA VAL A 62 -21.51 -18.80 29.91
C VAL A 62 -20.23 -19.46 29.41
N VAL A 63 -19.09 -18.81 29.65
CA VAL A 63 -17.76 -19.35 29.34
C VAL A 63 -17.04 -19.69 30.65
N VAL A 64 -16.67 -20.95 30.82
CA VAL A 64 -15.93 -21.42 32.01
C VAL A 64 -14.46 -21.62 31.64
N ILE A 65 -13.56 -20.97 32.38
CA ILE A 65 -12.13 -20.99 32.11
C ILE A 65 -11.39 -21.42 33.38
N PRO A 66 -10.44 -22.37 33.30
CA PRO A 66 -9.57 -22.67 34.44
C PRO A 66 -8.84 -21.41 34.94
N ALA A 67 -8.78 -21.20 36.25
CA ALA A 67 -8.19 -20.01 36.85
C ALA A 67 -6.70 -19.84 36.47
N ASP A 68 -5.98 -20.96 36.27
CA ASP A 68 -4.59 -20.95 35.83
C ASP A 68 -4.41 -20.49 34.37
N GLN A 69 -5.47 -20.45 33.56
CA GLN A 69 -5.48 -19.92 32.19
C GLN A 69 -5.78 -18.42 32.14
N VAL A 70 -6.21 -17.81 33.25
CA VAL A 70 -6.48 -16.37 33.32
C VAL A 70 -5.21 -15.62 33.67
N VAL A 71 -4.83 -14.67 32.82
CA VAL A 71 -3.66 -13.81 33.01
C VAL A 71 -4.02 -12.58 33.84
N HIS A 72 -5.16 -11.96 33.52
CA HIS A 72 -5.59 -10.72 34.16
C HIS A 72 -7.09 -10.50 33.98
N ILE A 73 -7.75 -10.00 35.01
CA ILE A 73 -9.15 -9.55 34.98
C ILE A 73 -9.13 -8.04 35.21
N ALA A 74 -9.50 -7.28 34.19
CA ALA A 74 -9.62 -5.83 34.27
C ALA A 74 -11.08 -5.48 34.56
N VAL A 75 -11.32 -4.93 35.75
CA VAL A 75 -12.61 -4.34 36.10
C VAL A 75 -12.71 -3.02 35.34
N GLU A 76 -13.65 -2.94 34.40
CA GLU A 76 -13.94 -1.69 33.69
C GLU A 76 -14.72 -0.80 34.67
N THR A 77 -14.00 -0.09 35.54
CA THR A 77 -14.58 0.99 36.33
C THR A 77 -15.12 2.00 35.33
N VAL A 78 -16.45 2.03 35.18
CA VAL A 78 -17.13 3.15 34.57
C VAL A 78 -16.76 4.33 35.44
N ASP A 79 -15.92 5.23 34.93
CA ASP A 79 -15.74 6.55 35.52
C ASP A 79 -17.12 7.22 35.50
N GLU A 80 -17.91 7.03 36.55
CA GLU A 80 -19.03 7.91 36.84
C GLU A 80 -18.45 9.32 37.01
N PRO A 81 -19.05 10.33 36.37
CA PRO A 81 -18.62 11.70 36.57
C PRO A 81 -18.72 12.01 38.06
N VAL A 82 -17.59 12.29 38.69
CA VAL A 82 -17.54 12.83 40.05
C VAL A 82 -18.29 14.16 40.01
N ASP A 83 -19.46 14.22 40.63
CA ASP A 83 -20.11 15.48 40.98
C ASP A 83 -19.21 16.19 42.01
N GLU A 84 -18.44 17.16 41.52
CA GLU A 84 -17.73 18.10 42.39
C GLU A 84 -18.75 18.92 43.22
N PRO A 85 -18.51 19.13 44.52
CA PRO A 85 -19.38 19.96 45.35
C PRO A 85 -19.42 21.39 44.81
N ALA A 86 -20.63 21.97 44.80
CA ALA A 86 -20.96 23.27 44.26
C ALA A 86 -20.09 24.40 44.85
N GLU A 87 -18.98 24.69 44.17
CA GLU A 87 -18.22 25.90 44.35
C GLU A 87 -18.92 27.02 43.57
N THR A 88 -19.36 28.04 44.29
CA THR A 88 -20.04 29.23 43.75
C THR A 88 -19.13 29.94 42.77
N THR A 89 -19.32 29.69 41.47
CA THR A 89 -18.56 30.32 40.39
C THR A 89 -19.45 31.04 39.37
N PRO A 90 -18.93 32.11 38.76
CA PRO A 90 -19.68 33.10 37.99
C PRO A 90 -20.14 32.57 36.63
N LYS A 91 -21.12 33.30 36.08
CA LYS A 91 -21.76 33.16 34.76
C LYS A 91 -20.98 32.28 33.75
N PRO A 92 -21.58 31.20 33.22
CA PRO A 92 -20.89 30.26 32.34
C PRO A 92 -20.37 30.98 31.09
N PRO A 93 -19.12 30.73 30.67
CA PRO A 93 -18.62 31.22 29.41
C PRO A 93 -19.52 30.69 28.27
N PRO A 94 -19.70 31.48 27.21
CA PRO A 94 -20.55 31.12 26.09
C PRO A 94 -20.16 29.73 25.56
N PRO A 95 -21.14 28.91 25.11
CA PRO A 95 -20.88 27.58 24.61
C PRO A 95 -19.78 27.64 23.54
N PRO A 96 -18.83 26.69 23.54
CA PRO A 96 -17.75 26.68 22.57
C PRO A 96 -18.35 26.76 21.16
N PRO A 97 -17.78 27.61 20.27
CA PRO A 97 -18.32 27.78 18.93
C PRO A 97 -18.47 26.42 18.25
N ALA A 98 -19.57 26.25 17.53
CA ALA A 98 -19.83 25.06 16.73
C ALA A 98 -18.58 24.70 15.90
N PRO A 99 -18.26 23.41 15.72
CA PRO A 99 -17.10 23.01 14.93
C PRO A 99 -17.14 23.73 13.57
N PRO A 100 -16.00 24.25 13.09
CA PRO A 100 -15.97 25.08 11.89
C PRO A 100 -16.60 24.34 10.70
N GLU A 101 -17.33 25.07 9.84
CA GLU A 101 -18.08 24.56 8.69
C GLU A 101 -17.27 23.64 7.74
N GLY A 102 -15.93 23.65 7.84
CA GLY A 102 -15.04 22.75 7.11
C GLY A 102 -15.28 21.24 7.33
N ASP A 103 -15.89 20.83 8.44
CA ASP A 103 -16.24 19.41 8.67
C ASP A 103 -17.45 18.95 7.82
N ALA A 104 -18.33 19.86 7.40
CA ALA A 104 -19.49 19.54 6.56
C ALA A 104 -19.07 19.16 5.12
N ALA A 105 -18.00 19.75 4.59
CA ALA A 105 -17.46 19.38 3.28
C ALA A 105 -16.89 17.94 3.28
N ALA A 106 -16.32 17.49 4.40
CA ALA A 106 -15.87 16.11 4.57
C ALA A 106 -17.06 15.12 4.62
N ALA A 107 -18.22 15.54 5.14
CA ALA A 107 -19.46 14.77 5.09
C ALA A 107 -20.04 14.69 3.66
N ALA A 108 -19.89 15.74 2.85
CA ALA A 108 -20.29 15.72 1.44
C ALA A 108 -19.43 14.77 0.59
N ALA A 109 -18.11 14.70 0.86
CA ALA A 109 -17.21 13.74 0.24
C ALA A 109 -17.53 12.27 0.63
N ALA A 110 -18.15 12.04 1.80
CA ALA A 110 -18.51 10.70 2.25
C ALA A 110 -19.60 10.03 1.39
N LYS A 111 -20.36 10.78 0.58
CA LYS A 111 -21.42 10.24 -0.30
C LYS A 111 -20.93 9.36 -1.47
N ARG A 112 -19.62 9.15 -1.66
CA ARG A 112 -19.05 8.39 -2.80
C ARG A 112 -18.18 7.18 -2.45
N PHE A 113 -17.95 6.89 -1.16
CA PHE A 113 -17.14 5.74 -0.77
C PHE A 113 -17.96 4.45 -0.84
N SER A 114 -17.63 3.59 -1.80
CA SER A 114 -18.17 2.23 -1.86
C SER A 114 -17.23 1.29 -1.10
N GLN A 115 -17.74 0.68 -0.02
CA GLN A 115 -17.02 -0.37 0.71
C GLN A 115 -16.64 -1.55 -0.20
N ASP A 116 -17.30 -1.69 -1.35
CA ASP A 116 -17.01 -2.71 -2.35
C ASP A 116 -15.72 -2.51 -3.12
N LYS A 117 -15.27 -1.26 -3.21
CA LYS A 117 -14.01 -0.88 -3.85
C LYS A 117 -12.84 -0.95 -2.89
N ALA A 118 -13.08 -1.01 -1.58
CA ALA A 118 -12.03 -1.06 -0.58
C ALA A 118 -11.31 -2.40 -0.60
N THR A 119 -10.01 -2.35 -0.88
CA THR A 119 -9.15 -3.55 -0.86
C THR A 119 -8.60 -3.85 0.53
N ARG A 120 -8.72 -2.88 1.44
CA ARG A 120 -8.10 -2.81 2.77
C ARG A 120 -9.09 -2.34 3.84
N PRO A 121 -9.12 -2.97 5.03
CA PRO A 121 -10.02 -2.57 6.11
C PRO A 121 -9.68 -1.18 6.65
N GLU A 122 -8.41 -0.76 6.62
CA GLU A 122 -7.97 0.54 7.15
C GLU A 122 -8.69 1.71 6.46
N SER A 123 -8.88 1.63 5.14
CA SER A 123 -9.64 2.65 4.39
C SER A 123 -11.08 2.76 4.88
N ILE A 124 -11.74 1.63 5.17
CA ILE A 124 -13.10 1.58 5.69
C ILE A 124 -13.15 2.14 7.11
N VAL A 125 -12.21 1.76 7.97
CA VAL A 125 -12.08 2.28 9.34
C VAL A 125 -12.00 3.81 9.32
N PHE A 126 -11.13 4.38 8.50
CA PHE A 126 -10.98 5.84 8.42
C PHE A 126 -12.24 6.53 7.92
N MET A 127 -12.90 6.00 6.89
CA MET A 127 -14.16 6.57 6.40
C MET A 127 -15.27 6.51 7.44
N LEU A 128 -15.37 5.42 8.22
CA LEU A 128 -16.29 5.31 9.34
C LEU A 128 -15.95 6.28 10.48
N MET A 129 -14.66 6.46 10.80
CA MET A 129 -14.22 7.45 11.80
C MET A 129 -14.53 8.88 11.37
N ARG A 130 -14.39 9.22 10.08
CA ARG A 130 -14.79 10.52 9.52
C ARG A 130 -16.29 10.74 9.67
N ARG A 131 -17.10 9.75 9.27
CA ARG A 131 -18.56 9.80 9.43
C ARG A 131 -18.95 9.96 10.89
N LEU A 132 -18.34 9.20 11.79
CA LEU A 132 -18.56 9.28 13.24
C LEU A 132 -18.23 10.68 13.79
N ALA A 133 -17.17 11.33 13.29
CA ALA A 133 -16.80 12.68 13.72
C ALA A 133 -17.80 13.75 13.22
N ALA A 134 -18.37 13.55 12.03
CA ALA A 134 -19.37 14.46 11.44
C ALA A 134 -20.81 14.22 11.93
N THR A 135 -21.08 13.14 12.68
CA THR A 135 -22.43 12.81 13.15
C THR A 135 -22.77 13.67 14.38
N PRO A 136 -23.88 14.43 14.37
CA PRO A 136 -24.33 15.20 15.53
C PRO A 136 -24.56 14.35 16.78
N ARG A 137 -24.48 14.98 17.96
CA ARG A 137 -24.85 14.32 19.23
C ARG A 137 -26.33 13.88 19.16
N GLY A 138 -26.59 12.60 19.43
CA GLY A 138 -27.94 12.01 19.36
C GLY A 138 -28.26 11.26 18.06
N GLY A 139 -27.42 11.35 17.02
CA GLY A 139 -27.51 10.45 15.87
C GLY A 139 -27.12 9.01 16.22
N ASP A 140 -27.15 8.10 15.24
CA ASP A 140 -26.76 6.69 15.37
C ASP A 140 -25.24 6.49 15.58
N VAL A 141 -24.74 7.04 16.67
CA VAL A 141 -23.33 7.07 17.07
C VAL A 141 -22.89 5.71 17.61
N SER A 142 -23.81 4.96 18.24
CA SER A 142 -23.54 3.63 18.79
C SER A 142 -23.28 2.61 17.69
N GLU A 143 -24.11 2.54 16.65
CA GLU A 143 -23.89 1.63 15.51
C GLU A 143 -22.57 1.98 14.80
N LEU A 144 -22.31 3.27 14.53
CA LEU A 144 -21.07 3.70 13.89
C LEU A 144 -19.83 3.31 14.70
N ARG A 145 -19.86 3.45 16.03
CA ARG A 145 -18.76 2.99 16.91
C ARG A 145 -18.59 1.47 16.85
N ARG A 146 -19.68 0.70 16.87
CA ARG A 146 -19.64 -0.76 16.72
C ARG A 146 -19.00 -1.15 15.38
N ARG A 147 -19.40 -0.50 14.29
CA ARG A 147 -18.81 -0.72 12.96
C ARG A 147 -17.33 -0.37 12.91
N VAL A 148 -16.91 0.75 13.50
CA VAL A 148 -15.49 1.10 13.62
C VAL A 148 -14.72 -0.02 14.32
N LYS A 149 -15.20 -0.53 15.47
CA LYS A 149 -14.56 -1.63 16.20
C LYS A 149 -14.43 -2.91 15.34
N ILE A 150 -15.48 -3.31 14.62
CA ILE A 150 -15.45 -4.48 13.73
C ILE A 150 -14.35 -4.33 12.66
N TRP A 151 -14.29 -3.16 12.01
CA TRP A 151 -13.29 -2.93 10.96
C TRP A 151 -11.88 -2.72 11.51
N GLN A 152 -11.75 -2.20 12.73
CA GLN A 152 -10.46 -2.14 13.44
C GLN A 152 -9.94 -3.54 13.75
N ALA A 153 -10.81 -4.47 14.17
CA ALA A 153 -10.44 -5.88 14.35
C ALA A 153 -9.95 -6.50 13.02
N LYS A 154 -10.66 -6.26 11.90
CA LYS A 154 -10.20 -6.71 10.58
C LYS A 154 -8.88 -6.10 10.14
N ALA A 155 -8.64 -4.83 10.47
CA ALA A 155 -7.36 -4.16 10.22
C ALA A 155 -6.22 -4.73 11.07
N HIS A 156 -6.50 -5.00 12.35
CA HIS A 156 -5.59 -5.67 13.26
C HIS A 156 -5.22 -7.06 12.75
N ASP A 157 -6.20 -7.85 12.30
CA ASP A 157 -6.02 -9.19 11.74
C ASP A 157 -5.42 -9.17 10.31
N ARG A 158 -5.12 -7.99 9.79
CA ARG A 158 -4.54 -7.74 8.46
C ARG A 158 -5.32 -8.41 7.33
N GLU A 159 -6.64 -8.50 7.47
CA GLU A 159 -7.49 -9.08 6.42
C GLU A 159 -7.40 -8.26 5.14
N ARG A 160 -7.47 -8.92 3.98
CA ARG A 160 -7.45 -8.25 2.66
C ARG A 160 -8.58 -8.72 1.79
N ARG A 161 -9.22 -7.78 1.08
CA ARG A 161 -10.27 -8.11 0.12
C ARG A 161 -9.61 -8.60 -1.17
N ILE A 162 -9.82 -9.88 -1.47
CA ILE A 162 -9.26 -10.59 -2.62
C ILE A 162 -10.39 -11.37 -3.28
N GLY A 163 -10.68 -11.09 -4.56
CA GLY A 163 -11.78 -11.73 -5.29
C GLY A 163 -13.14 -11.52 -4.60
N GLY A 164 -13.36 -10.32 -4.06
CA GLY A 164 -14.60 -9.95 -3.35
C GLY A 164 -14.73 -10.49 -1.92
N LYS A 165 -13.78 -11.30 -1.43
CA LYS A 165 -13.82 -11.89 -0.08
C LYS A 165 -12.71 -11.31 0.79
N TRP A 166 -13.00 -11.08 2.06
CA TRP A 166 -11.97 -10.76 3.06
C TRP A 166 -11.27 -12.04 3.49
N LEU A 167 -9.97 -12.12 3.23
CA LEU A 167 -9.14 -13.27 3.55
C LEU A 167 -8.15 -12.91 4.66
N ARG A 168 -7.89 -13.86 5.55
CA ARG A 168 -6.85 -13.74 6.58
C ARG A 168 -5.46 -14.05 6.00
N PRO A 169 -4.37 -13.60 6.64
CA PRO A 169 -3.01 -13.95 6.21
C PRO A 169 -2.77 -15.46 6.01
N GLY A 170 -3.36 -16.30 6.87
CA GLY A 170 -3.30 -17.76 6.74
C GLY A 170 -3.88 -18.29 5.42
N ASP A 171 -5.03 -17.76 4.99
CA ASP A 171 -5.66 -18.16 3.71
C ASP A 171 -4.78 -17.81 2.51
N VAL A 172 -4.13 -16.64 2.57
CA VAL A 172 -3.20 -16.17 1.54
C VAL A 172 -1.96 -17.08 1.50
N THR A 173 -1.43 -17.43 2.67
CA THR A 173 -0.29 -18.35 2.79
C THR A 173 -0.60 -19.72 2.19
N ILE A 174 -1.80 -20.29 2.43
CA ILE A 174 -2.21 -21.57 1.83
C ILE A 174 -2.24 -21.48 0.29
N ARG A 175 -2.80 -20.38 -0.25
CA ARG A 175 -2.84 -20.17 -1.71
C ARG A 175 -1.44 -20.01 -2.31
N ARG A 176 -0.54 -19.32 -1.60
CA ARG A 176 0.88 -19.17 -1.98
C ARG A 176 1.62 -20.52 -1.96
N GLN A 177 1.39 -21.36 -0.96
CA GLN A 177 1.96 -22.71 -0.93
C GLN A 177 1.48 -23.55 -2.11
N LYS A 178 0.19 -23.44 -2.48
CA LYS A 178 -0.34 -24.07 -3.69
C LYS A 178 0.37 -23.58 -4.95
N PHE A 179 0.61 -22.27 -5.08
CA PHE A 179 1.38 -21.70 -6.18
C PHE A 179 2.79 -22.30 -6.28
N TYR A 180 3.53 -22.38 -5.17
CA TYR A 180 4.88 -22.95 -5.17
C TYR A 180 4.90 -24.44 -5.52
N LYS A 181 3.93 -25.21 -5.02
CA LYS A 181 3.78 -26.62 -5.41
C LYS A 181 3.54 -26.77 -6.91
N GLU A 182 2.72 -25.91 -7.50
CA GLU A 182 2.51 -25.94 -8.96
C GLU A 182 3.73 -25.44 -9.74
N MET A 183 4.49 -24.47 -9.22
CA MET A 183 5.78 -24.04 -9.79
C MET A 183 6.86 -25.14 -9.82
N GLU A 184 6.84 -26.06 -8.86
CA GLU A 184 7.70 -27.24 -8.85
C GLU A 184 7.38 -28.16 -10.03
N THR A 185 6.10 -28.48 -10.25
CA THR A 185 5.66 -29.28 -11.40
C THR A 185 6.05 -28.63 -12.74
N LEU A 186 5.94 -27.30 -12.84
CA LEU A 186 6.38 -26.54 -14.01
C LEU A 186 7.89 -26.65 -14.22
N THR A 187 8.66 -26.63 -13.13
CA THR A 187 10.12 -26.78 -13.17
C THR A 187 10.52 -28.18 -13.65
N GLU A 188 9.82 -29.21 -13.22
CA GLU A 188 10.03 -30.59 -13.69
C GLU A 188 9.74 -30.73 -15.19
N LEU A 189 8.58 -30.26 -15.66
CA LEU A 189 8.26 -30.28 -17.09
C LEU A 189 9.28 -29.51 -17.95
N SER A 190 9.77 -28.38 -17.43
CA SER A 190 10.82 -27.60 -18.09
C SER A 190 12.15 -28.34 -18.14
N ARG A 191 12.49 -29.08 -17.08
CA ARG A 191 13.68 -29.94 -17.03
C ARG A 191 13.56 -31.09 -18.04
N ASP A 192 12.40 -31.72 -18.12
CA ASP A 192 12.11 -32.78 -19.08
C ASP A 192 12.21 -32.29 -20.52
N LEU A 193 11.71 -31.08 -20.80
CA LEU A 193 11.83 -30.46 -22.11
C LEU A 193 13.30 -30.20 -22.48
N ALA A 194 14.09 -29.68 -21.55
CA ALA A 194 15.52 -29.45 -21.75
C ALA A 194 16.31 -30.77 -21.92
N ALA A 195 15.86 -31.85 -21.30
CA ALA A 195 16.46 -33.18 -21.41
C ALA A 195 16.16 -33.88 -22.74
N VAL A 196 15.17 -33.43 -23.52
CA VAL A 196 14.98 -33.90 -24.91
C VAL A 196 16.13 -33.34 -25.76
N LYS A 197 17.27 -34.03 -25.73
CA LYS A 197 18.50 -33.65 -26.43
C LYS A 197 18.23 -33.44 -27.92
N ASP A 198 18.86 -32.42 -28.51
CA ASP A 198 19.27 -32.46 -29.92
C ASP A 198 20.47 -33.40 -30.02
N LYS A 199 20.33 -34.67 -29.63
CA LYS A 199 21.30 -35.65 -30.12
C LYS A 199 21.10 -35.66 -31.62
N HIS A 200 22.18 -35.65 -32.40
CA HIS A 200 22.14 -36.08 -33.80
C HIS A 200 21.43 -37.42 -33.82
N THR A 201 20.12 -37.38 -34.05
CA THR A 201 19.30 -38.54 -34.22
C THR A 201 19.66 -39.01 -35.62
N ASP A 202 20.47 -40.07 -35.71
CA ASP A 202 20.97 -40.60 -36.99
C ASP A 202 19.85 -40.96 -37.96
N THR A 203 18.60 -41.01 -37.50
CA THR A 203 17.41 -41.26 -38.33
C THR A 203 16.38 -40.12 -38.25
N ASP A 204 15.71 -39.83 -39.37
CA ASP A 204 14.58 -38.90 -39.45
C ASP A 204 13.42 -39.30 -38.51
N LYS A 205 13.27 -40.61 -38.25
CA LYS A 205 12.26 -41.16 -37.34
C LYS A 205 12.47 -40.68 -35.90
N ASP A 206 13.70 -40.69 -35.43
CA ASP A 206 14.05 -40.25 -34.07
C ASP A 206 13.90 -38.72 -33.93
N ARG A 207 14.21 -37.95 -34.99
CA ARG A 207 13.95 -36.50 -35.04
C ARG A 207 12.47 -36.18 -34.89
N LYS A 208 11.60 -36.83 -35.68
CA LYS A 208 10.14 -36.68 -35.62
C LYS A 208 9.59 -37.07 -34.24
N LYS A 209 10.11 -38.14 -33.64
CA LYS A 209 9.72 -38.57 -32.27
C LYS A 209 10.12 -37.54 -31.21
N ALA A 210 11.32 -36.99 -31.28
CA ALA A 210 11.80 -35.94 -30.39
C ALA A 210 10.96 -34.66 -30.52
N GLU A 211 10.64 -34.24 -31.75
CA GLU A 211 9.79 -33.09 -32.02
C GLU A 211 8.38 -33.26 -31.46
N LYS A 212 7.74 -34.42 -31.69
CA LYS A 212 6.43 -34.75 -31.10
C LYS A 212 6.47 -34.69 -29.57
N LYS A 213 7.54 -35.22 -28.95
CA LYS A 213 7.72 -35.15 -27.49
C LYS A 213 7.89 -33.70 -27.01
N ARG A 214 8.67 -32.87 -27.71
CA ARG A 214 8.83 -31.44 -27.40
C ARG A 214 7.51 -30.68 -27.52
N ALA A 215 6.73 -30.94 -28.57
CA ALA A 215 5.42 -30.32 -28.76
C ALA A 215 4.45 -30.68 -27.61
N ARG A 216 4.42 -31.96 -27.21
CA ARG A 216 3.63 -32.41 -26.05
C ARG A 216 4.05 -31.71 -24.76
N LEU A 217 5.36 -31.69 -24.46
CA LEU A 217 5.89 -31.04 -23.25
C LEU A 217 5.62 -29.53 -23.25
N ARG A 218 5.78 -28.84 -24.37
CA ARG A 218 5.43 -27.41 -24.51
C ARG A 218 3.95 -27.16 -24.23
N SER A 219 3.05 -28.01 -24.71
CA SER A 219 1.61 -27.91 -24.43
C SER A 219 1.29 -28.16 -22.94
N GLN A 220 1.96 -29.12 -22.30
CA GLN A 220 1.83 -29.38 -20.86
C GLN A 220 2.34 -28.20 -20.03
N ILE A 221 3.51 -27.65 -20.37
CA ILE A 221 4.08 -26.44 -19.76
C ILE A 221 3.11 -25.28 -19.90
N ALA A 222 2.59 -25.02 -21.10
CA ALA A 222 1.60 -23.97 -21.34
C ALA A 222 0.38 -24.08 -20.42
N THR A 223 -0.14 -25.30 -20.27
CA THR A 223 -1.32 -25.57 -19.42
C THR A 223 -0.97 -25.41 -17.94
N ALA A 224 0.16 -25.96 -17.51
CA ALA A 224 0.66 -25.84 -16.15
C ALA A 224 0.87 -24.38 -15.77
N MET A 225 1.56 -23.59 -16.60
CA MET A 225 1.77 -22.16 -16.37
C MET A 225 0.48 -21.38 -16.13
N ARG A 226 -0.55 -21.60 -16.96
CA ARG A 226 -1.84 -20.92 -16.78
C ARG A 226 -2.47 -21.30 -15.45
N LYS A 227 -2.50 -22.61 -15.14
CA LYS A 227 -3.03 -23.12 -13.87
C LYS A 227 -2.28 -22.53 -12.67
N THR A 228 -0.95 -22.53 -12.72
CA THR A 228 -0.09 -21.95 -11.68
C THR A 228 -0.39 -20.47 -11.49
N ALA A 229 -0.49 -19.69 -12.56
CA ALA A 229 -0.87 -18.29 -12.46
C ALA A 229 -2.23 -18.09 -11.76
N GLU A 230 -3.23 -18.94 -11.99
CA GLU A 230 -4.55 -18.85 -11.32
C GLU A 230 -4.49 -18.98 -9.80
N THR A 231 -3.51 -19.70 -9.29
CA THR A 231 -3.42 -19.98 -7.86
C THR A 231 -2.94 -18.78 -7.05
N TRP A 232 -2.36 -17.77 -7.69
CA TRP A 232 -1.93 -16.57 -6.98
C TRP A 232 -3.14 -15.84 -6.38
N PRO A 233 -3.11 -15.49 -5.08
CA PRO A 233 -4.27 -14.96 -4.39
C PRO A 233 -4.71 -13.60 -4.94
N ASP A 234 -3.81 -12.63 -5.04
CA ASP A 234 -4.13 -11.28 -5.49
C ASP A 234 -4.42 -11.22 -6.99
N GLU A 235 -5.48 -10.50 -7.36
CA GLU A 235 -5.99 -10.47 -8.73
C GLU A 235 -5.07 -9.73 -9.71
N GLU A 236 -4.43 -8.66 -9.25
CA GLU A 236 -3.56 -7.84 -10.06
C GLU A 236 -2.32 -8.62 -10.48
N ILE A 237 -1.63 -9.22 -9.51
CA ILE A 237 -0.47 -10.08 -9.77
C ILE A 237 -0.87 -11.35 -10.54
N ARG A 238 -2.03 -11.95 -10.24
CA ARG A 238 -2.54 -13.09 -11.01
C ARG A 238 -2.73 -12.76 -12.48
N ASN A 239 -3.34 -11.61 -12.80
CA ASN A 239 -3.53 -11.18 -14.19
C ASN A 239 -2.19 -10.91 -14.88
N PHE A 240 -1.21 -10.36 -14.18
CA PHE A 240 0.14 -10.22 -14.68
C PHE A 240 0.80 -11.58 -15.00
N LEU A 241 0.76 -12.54 -14.08
CA LEU A 241 1.30 -13.89 -14.27
C LEU A 241 0.60 -14.63 -15.43
N ARG A 242 -0.72 -14.47 -15.57
CA ARG A 242 -1.48 -14.96 -16.73
C ARG A 242 -0.98 -14.35 -18.03
N GLY A 243 -0.73 -13.04 -18.05
CA GLY A 243 -0.16 -12.33 -19.20
C GLY A 243 1.18 -12.95 -19.62
N ILE A 244 2.06 -13.24 -18.65
CA ILE A 244 3.34 -13.92 -18.91
C ILE A 244 3.10 -15.32 -19.49
N ALA A 245 2.18 -16.10 -18.91
CA ALA A 245 1.86 -17.44 -19.40
C ALA A 245 1.37 -17.42 -20.86
N TYR A 246 0.46 -16.49 -21.21
CA TYR A 246 -0.01 -16.32 -22.59
C TYR A 246 1.08 -15.83 -23.54
N TYR A 247 1.94 -14.92 -23.07
CA TYR A 247 3.04 -14.38 -23.86
C TYR A 247 4.06 -15.48 -24.23
N GLN A 248 4.41 -16.35 -23.28
CA GLN A 248 5.37 -17.44 -23.50
C GLN A 248 4.86 -18.47 -24.53
N VAL A 249 3.55 -18.65 -24.64
CA VAL A 249 2.93 -19.54 -25.64
C VAL A 249 2.56 -18.81 -26.93
N LYS A 250 3.04 -17.58 -27.11
CA LYS A 250 2.80 -16.71 -28.28
C LYS A 250 1.33 -16.35 -28.54
N ASN A 251 0.48 -16.46 -27.53
CA ASN A 251 -0.89 -15.94 -27.60
C ASN A 251 -0.89 -14.46 -27.19
N TYR A 252 -0.35 -13.61 -28.05
CA TYR A 252 -0.09 -12.21 -27.75
C TYR A 252 -1.37 -11.40 -27.50
N ALA A 253 -2.46 -11.69 -28.21
CA ALA A 253 -3.74 -11.01 -27.98
C ALA A 253 -4.30 -11.26 -26.57
N SER A 254 -4.20 -12.51 -26.06
CA SER A 254 -4.66 -12.85 -24.71
C SER A 254 -3.70 -12.32 -23.64
N ALA A 255 -2.39 -12.31 -23.94
CA ALA A 255 -1.39 -11.69 -23.07
C ALA A 255 -1.65 -10.19 -22.88
N ALA A 256 -1.87 -9.45 -23.99
CA ALA A 256 -2.18 -8.02 -23.94
C ALA A 256 -3.40 -7.73 -23.07
N LYS A 257 -4.51 -8.47 -23.25
CA LYS A 257 -5.73 -8.31 -22.42
C LYS A 257 -5.47 -8.58 -20.93
N ALA A 258 -4.66 -9.57 -20.60
CA ALA A 258 -4.33 -9.89 -19.21
C ALA A 258 -3.46 -8.79 -18.56
N PHE A 259 -2.47 -8.27 -19.29
CA PHE A 259 -1.66 -7.13 -18.84
C PHE A 259 -2.48 -5.84 -18.72
N GLU A 260 -3.39 -5.58 -19.66
CA GLU A 260 -4.32 -4.44 -19.61
C GLU A 260 -5.17 -4.47 -18.33
N ARG A 261 -5.67 -5.64 -17.92
CA ARG A 261 -6.41 -5.79 -16.65
C ARG A 261 -5.55 -5.45 -15.43
N ALA A 262 -4.30 -5.92 -15.40
CA ALA A 262 -3.36 -5.56 -14.34
C ALA A 262 -3.07 -4.04 -14.32
N ARG A 263 -2.82 -3.45 -15.50
CA ARG A 263 -2.61 -2.00 -15.66
C ARG A 263 -3.81 -1.16 -15.22
N LYS A 264 -5.03 -1.59 -15.53
CA LYS A 264 -6.26 -0.88 -15.10
C LYS A 264 -6.43 -0.91 -13.58
N SER A 265 -6.02 -1.99 -12.91
CA SER A 265 -5.99 -2.07 -11.45
C SER A 265 -4.96 -1.11 -10.86
N ASN A 266 -3.76 -1.10 -11.44
CA ASN A 266 -2.66 -0.27 -10.94
C ASN A 266 -1.80 0.28 -12.09
N PRO A 267 -2.07 1.53 -12.51
CA PRO A 267 -1.38 2.13 -13.65
C PRO A 267 0.06 2.57 -13.33
N LEU A 268 0.47 2.54 -12.06
CA LEU A 268 1.81 2.97 -11.61
C LEU A 268 2.88 1.88 -11.83
N VAL A 269 2.47 0.64 -12.15
CA VAL A 269 3.38 -0.49 -12.26
C VAL A 269 3.94 -0.60 -13.68
N ALA A 270 5.21 -0.24 -13.84
CA ALA A 270 5.87 -0.25 -15.15
C ALA A 270 5.83 -1.61 -15.87
N ALA A 271 5.96 -2.72 -15.15
CA ALA A 271 5.87 -4.07 -15.72
C ALA A 271 4.55 -4.37 -16.43
N TYR A 272 3.44 -3.73 -16.04
CA TYR A 272 2.14 -3.98 -16.69
C TYR A 272 2.12 -3.34 -18.07
N HIS A 273 2.62 -2.11 -18.18
CA HIS A 273 2.86 -1.43 -19.45
C HIS A 273 3.91 -2.16 -20.30
N GLN A 274 4.97 -2.67 -19.67
CA GLN A 274 5.99 -3.48 -20.34
C GLN A 274 5.37 -4.72 -21.01
N GLY A 275 4.57 -5.49 -20.26
CA GLY A 275 3.94 -6.71 -20.76
C GLY A 275 2.93 -6.44 -21.85
N GLU A 276 2.06 -5.46 -21.64
CA GLU A 276 1.08 -5.02 -22.64
C GLU A 276 1.77 -4.56 -23.92
N GLY A 277 2.78 -3.69 -23.80
CA GLY A 277 3.55 -3.18 -24.92
C GLY A 277 4.28 -4.27 -25.71
N LEU A 278 4.97 -5.17 -25.02
CA LEU A 278 5.63 -6.32 -25.65
C LEU A 278 4.65 -7.24 -26.38
N ALA A 279 3.46 -7.46 -25.82
CA ALA A 279 2.45 -8.29 -26.45
C ALA A 279 1.81 -7.60 -27.67
N LEU A 280 1.40 -6.33 -27.55
CA LEU A 280 0.74 -5.58 -28.63
C LEU A 280 1.63 -5.35 -29.85
N VAL A 281 2.93 -5.12 -29.65
CA VAL A 281 3.89 -5.01 -30.77
C VAL A 281 4.00 -6.31 -31.59
N MET A 282 3.58 -7.45 -31.03
CA MET A 282 3.54 -8.73 -31.73
C MET A 282 2.16 -9.05 -32.32
N VAL A 283 1.15 -8.21 -32.08
CA VAL A 283 -0.18 -8.32 -32.69
C VAL A 283 -0.25 -7.41 -33.90
N GLU A 284 -0.47 -8.00 -35.07
CA GLU A 284 -0.58 -7.26 -36.33
C GLU A 284 -1.63 -6.15 -36.24
N GLY A 285 -1.25 -4.96 -36.68
CA GLY A 285 -2.11 -3.78 -36.67
C GLY A 285 -2.12 -3.00 -35.35
N ARG A 286 -1.57 -3.55 -34.25
CA ARG A 286 -1.58 -2.95 -32.90
C ARG A 286 -0.21 -2.41 -32.45
N GLU A 287 0.72 -2.24 -33.38
CA GLU A 287 2.12 -1.93 -33.05
C GLU A 287 2.27 -0.59 -32.33
N LEU A 288 1.51 0.43 -32.75
CA LEU A 288 1.57 1.77 -32.16
C LEU A 288 0.97 1.82 -30.75
N ASP A 289 -0.08 1.04 -30.47
CA ASP A 289 -0.59 0.91 -29.09
C ASP A 289 0.46 0.29 -28.18
N GLY A 290 1.20 -0.70 -28.71
CA GLY A 290 2.31 -1.29 -27.99
C GLY A 290 3.46 -0.32 -27.75
N VAL A 291 3.77 0.55 -28.72
CA VAL A 291 4.72 1.66 -28.56
C VAL A 291 4.23 2.64 -27.49
N ALA A 292 2.95 3.03 -27.50
CA ALA A 292 2.38 3.93 -26.49
C ALA A 292 2.47 3.36 -25.07
N ALA A 293 2.22 2.06 -24.89
CA ALA A 293 2.41 1.38 -23.62
C ALA A 293 3.89 1.39 -23.17
N LEU A 294 4.83 1.12 -24.08
CA LEU A 294 6.27 1.16 -23.77
C LEU A 294 6.78 2.59 -23.48
N VAL A 295 6.17 3.62 -24.06
CA VAL A 295 6.42 5.02 -23.67
C VAL A 295 6.01 5.25 -22.21
N LYS A 296 4.85 4.74 -21.78
CA LYS A 296 4.42 4.81 -20.37
C LYS A 296 5.34 4.00 -19.45
N GLU A 297 5.82 2.81 -19.86
CA GLU A 297 6.87 2.07 -19.14
C GLU A 297 8.10 2.94 -18.92
N LEU A 298 8.60 3.58 -19.99
CA LEU A 298 9.77 4.44 -19.94
C LEU A 298 9.58 5.64 -19.02
N HIS A 299 8.40 6.26 -19.02
CA HIS A 299 8.09 7.36 -18.11
C HIS A 299 8.11 6.94 -16.64
N LEU A 300 7.67 5.72 -16.31
CA LEU A 300 7.69 5.19 -14.95
C LEU A 300 9.08 4.72 -14.51
N ARG A 301 9.93 4.29 -15.44
CA ARG A 301 11.27 3.70 -15.18
C ARG A 301 12.36 4.35 -16.04
N ARG A 302 12.46 5.67 -15.97
CA ARG A 302 13.43 6.48 -16.74
C ARG A 302 14.89 6.19 -16.39
N ASP A 303 15.15 5.57 -15.24
CA ASP A 303 16.49 5.23 -14.73
C ASP A 303 17.08 3.95 -15.34
N LYS A 304 16.33 3.25 -16.20
CA LYS A 304 16.69 1.93 -16.72
C LYS A 304 17.02 1.96 -18.22
N PRO A 305 18.29 1.78 -18.62
CA PRO A 305 18.70 1.70 -20.02
C PRO A 305 17.94 0.64 -20.83
N GLU A 306 17.62 -0.49 -20.21
CA GLU A 306 16.90 -1.57 -20.86
C GLU A 306 15.50 -1.17 -21.34
N VAL A 307 14.87 -0.16 -20.73
CA VAL A 307 13.52 0.31 -21.08
C VAL A 307 13.58 1.17 -22.34
N ALA A 308 14.52 2.12 -22.42
CA ALA A 308 14.73 2.94 -23.63
C ALA A 308 15.11 2.08 -24.84
N ARG A 309 15.99 1.08 -24.64
CA ARG A 309 16.35 0.11 -25.68
C ARG A 309 15.13 -0.70 -26.15
N ARG A 310 14.27 -1.14 -25.23
CA ARG A 310 13.06 -1.90 -25.58
C ARG A 310 12.10 -1.07 -26.44
N LEU A 311 11.91 0.20 -26.09
CA LEU A 311 11.12 1.13 -26.91
C LEU A 311 11.73 1.30 -28.31
N SER A 312 13.05 1.46 -28.41
CA SER A 312 13.77 1.51 -29.69
C SER A 312 13.55 0.23 -30.53
N GLU A 313 13.58 -0.95 -29.91
CA GLU A 313 13.31 -2.22 -30.59
C GLU A 313 11.86 -2.36 -31.05
N ALA A 314 10.91 -1.82 -30.30
CA ALA A 314 9.50 -1.78 -30.68
C ALA A 314 9.26 -0.86 -31.88
N LEU A 315 9.89 0.32 -31.92
CA LEU A 315 9.78 1.25 -33.06
C LEU A 315 10.23 0.61 -34.38
N LYS A 316 11.23 -0.28 -34.36
CA LYS A 316 11.69 -1.00 -35.56
C LYS A 316 10.67 -1.99 -36.12
N LYS A 317 9.66 -2.38 -35.32
CA LYS A 317 8.59 -3.30 -35.72
C LYS A 317 7.36 -2.57 -36.25
N VAL A 318 7.29 -1.25 -36.09
CA VAL A 318 6.19 -0.45 -36.64
C VAL A 318 6.31 -0.43 -38.16
N PRO A 319 5.23 -0.76 -38.91
CA PRO A 319 5.23 -0.68 -40.37
C PRO A 319 5.59 0.72 -40.86
N GLY A 320 6.36 0.82 -41.96
CA GLY A 320 6.77 2.09 -42.55
C GLY A 320 5.62 3.05 -42.81
N SER A 321 4.46 2.51 -43.20
CA SER A 321 3.22 3.25 -43.43
C SER A 321 2.70 3.99 -42.20
N LYS A 322 3.04 3.56 -40.98
CA LYS A 322 2.57 4.17 -39.71
C LYS A 322 3.59 5.13 -39.07
N THR A 323 4.75 5.33 -39.69
CA THR A 323 5.83 6.16 -39.10
C THR A 323 5.54 7.65 -39.07
N HIS A 324 4.52 8.10 -39.80
CA HIS A 324 4.10 9.50 -39.84
C HIS A 324 3.18 9.89 -38.68
N GLU A 325 2.62 8.91 -37.95
CA GLU A 325 1.74 9.14 -36.81
C GLU A 325 2.49 9.78 -35.63
N ASN A 326 1.79 10.64 -34.87
CA ASN A 326 2.40 11.41 -33.77
C ASN A 326 2.98 10.48 -32.69
N VAL A 327 2.29 9.39 -32.35
CA VAL A 327 2.76 8.40 -31.36
C VAL A 327 4.16 7.87 -31.73
N PHE A 328 4.41 7.59 -33.01
CA PHE A 328 5.72 7.12 -33.47
C PHE A 328 6.76 8.23 -33.38
N LYS A 329 6.43 9.44 -33.85
CA LYS A 329 7.35 10.60 -33.85
C LYS A 329 7.76 10.96 -32.42
N ASP A 330 6.80 11.04 -31.50
CA ASP A 330 7.01 11.38 -30.09
C ASP A 330 7.84 10.30 -29.39
N ALA A 331 7.52 9.03 -29.61
CA ALA A 331 8.29 7.91 -29.06
C ALA A 331 9.73 7.89 -29.60
N ARG A 332 9.92 8.20 -30.89
CA ARG A 332 11.25 8.29 -31.51
C ARG A 332 12.05 9.46 -30.95
N ALA A 333 11.43 10.64 -30.82
CA ALA A 333 12.05 11.81 -30.19
C ALA A 333 12.44 11.50 -28.73
N LEU A 334 11.56 10.82 -27.98
CA LEU A 334 11.85 10.38 -26.62
C LEU A 334 13.05 9.44 -26.57
N VAL A 335 13.12 8.41 -27.43
CA VAL A 335 14.28 7.50 -27.51
C VAL A 335 15.57 8.25 -27.85
N ASN A 336 15.51 9.19 -28.81
CA ASN A 336 16.67 9.99 -29.22
C ASN A 336 17.19 10.93 -28.11
N SER A 337 16.35 11.27 -27.13
CA SER A 337 16.77 12.06 -25.96
C SER A 337 17.60 11.26 -24.93
N TYR A 338 17.78 9.96 -25.14
CA TYR A 338 18.63 9.13 -24.30
C TYR A 338 20.03 8.95 -24.92
N PRO A 339 21.09 8.89 -24.10
CA PRO A 339 22.44 8.65 -24.59
C PRO A 339 22.57 7.35 -25.40
N ASP A 340 23.35 7.39 -26.48
CA ASP A 340 23.58 6.26 -27.40
C ASP A 340 24.03 4.97 -26.70
N ASN A 341 24.84 5.10 -25.63
CA ASN A 341 25.32 3.96 -24.86
C ASN A 341 24.20 3.24 -24.07
N TRP A 342 23.07 3.89 -23.79
CA TRP A 342 21.89 3.24 -23.21
C TRP A 342 21.20 2.32 -24.22
N LEU A 343 21.13 2.75 -25.49
CA LEU A 343 20.53 1.98 -26.57
C LEU A 343 21.42 0.79 -26.98
N ARG A 344 22.74 0.91 -26.81
CA ARG A 344 23.74 -0.12 -27.15
C ARG A 344 24.11 -1.05 -26.00
N ALA A 345 23.54 -0.86 -24.80
CA ALA A 345 23.90 -1.68 -23.63
C ALA A 345 23.77 -3.18 -23.96
N PRO A 346 24.81 -4.00 -23.71
CA PRO A 346 24.82 -5.39 -24.13
C PRO A 346 23.64 -6.15 -23.53
N ARG A 347 23.05 -7.07 -24.33
CA ARG A 347 22.03 -8.02 -23.86
C ARG A 347 22.67 -8.99 -22.86
N ARG A 348 22.89 -8.55 -21.62
CA ARG A 348 23.64 -9.29 -20.59
C ARG A 348 22.90 -10.54 -20.06
N SER A 349 21.72 -10.87 -20.58
CA SER A 349 20.88 -11.91 -20.01
C SER A 349 19.90 -12.48 -21.03
N ARG A 350 19.86 -13.82 -21.18
CA ARG A 350 18.74 -14.55 -21.82
C ARG A 350 17.45 -14.48 -20.99
N ARG A 351 17.49 -13.94 -19.76
CA ARG A 351 16.32 -13.80 -18.87
C ARG A 351 15.65 -12.46 -19.11
N MET A 352 14.32 -12.49 -19.26
CA MET A 352 13.48 -11.29 -19.23
C MET A 352 13.40 -10.80 -17.78
N THR A 353 13.72 -9.53 -17.56
CA THR A 353 13.42 -8.88 -16.28
C THR A 353 12.17 -8.04 -16.45
N TRP A 354 11.14 -8.39 -15.70
CA TRP A 354 9.91 -7.62 -15.61
C TRP A 354 10.14 -6.42 -14.69
N GLN A 355 9.80 -5.21 -15.12
CA GLN A 355 9.97 -3.95 -14.38
C GLN A 355 8.94 -3.79 -13.27
N MET A 356 8.78 -4.83 -12.44
CA MET A 356 7.94 -4.80 -11.26
C MET A 356 8.56 -3.86 -10.22
N PRO A 357 7.74 -3.27 -9.33
CA PRO A 357 8.22 -2.36 -8.30
C PRO A 357 9.38 -2.95 -7.50
N GLY A 358 10.41 -2.12 -7.30
CA GLY A 358 11.66 -2.49 -6.65
C GLY A 358 12.87 -2.45 -7.60
N ARG A 359 14.06 -2.41 -6.99
CA ARG A 359 15.32 -2.08 -7.70
C ARG A 359 15.70 -3.06 -8.81
N ALA A 360 15.41 -4.35 -8.62
CA ALA A 360 15.86 -5.44 -9.50
C ALA A 360 14.80 -5.91 -10.50
N GLY A 361 13.54 -5.51 -10.35
CA GLY A 361 12.44 -6.13 -11.07
C GLY A 361 12.29 -7.62 -10.75
N TRP A 362 11.48 -8.34 -11.53
CA TRP A 362 11.29 -9.78 -11.38
C TRP A 362 11.92 -10.53 -12.54
N PRO A 363 12.99 -11.32 -12.30
CA PRO A 363 13.58 -12.12 -13.35
C PRO A 363 12.65 -13.29 -13.70
N SER A 364 12.49 -13.54 -14.99
CA SER A 364 11.78 -14.70 -15.54
C SER A 364 12.66 -15.38 -16.58
N ARG A 365 12.73 -16.71 -16.50
CA ARG A 365 13.37 -17.55 -17.52
C ARG A 365 12.29 -18.06 -18.48
N ASP A 366 12.70 -18.45 -19.68
CA ASP A 366 11.81 -19.12 -20.62
C ASP A 366 11.17 -20.35 -19.95
N ASN A 367 9.86 -20.53 -20.17
CA ASN A 367 9.03 -21.59 -19.61
C ASN A 367 8.86 -21.56 -18.08
N LYS A 368 9.21 -20.45 -17.41
CA LYS A 368 8.96 -20.26 -15.97
C LYS A 368 8.27 -18.93 -15.69
N LEU A 369 7.30 -18.96 -14.77
CA LEU A 369 6.76 -17.75 -14.17
C LEU A 369 7.78 -17.14 -13.20
N PRO A 370 7.79 -15.81 -13.02
CA PRO A 370 8.53 -15.20 -11.93
C PRO A 370 7.90 -15.57 -10.58
N GLU A 371 8.72 -15.60 -9.54
CA GLU A 371 8.27 -15.75 -8.15
C GLU A 371 8.01 -14.36 -7.56
N PRO A 372 6.75 -14.02 -7.22
CA PRO A 372 6.45 -12.74 -6.61
C PRO A 372 7.05 -12.64 -5.20
N PRO A 373 7.81 -11.57 -4.86
CA PRO A 373 8.36 -11.37 -3.54
C PRO A 373 7.35 -10.74 -2.56
N TYR A 374 6.12 -10.46 -2.99
CA TYR A 374 5.03 -9.92 -2.19
C TYR A 374 3.70 -10.46 -2.71
N ASP A 375 2.72 -10.61 -1.81
CA ASP A 375 1.40 -11.18 -2.10
C ASP A 375 0.52 -10.22 -2.91
N ARG A 376 0.73 -8.91 -2.70
CA ARG A 376 -0.07 -7.82 -3.28
C ARG A 376 0.79 -6.56 -3.49
N LEU A 377 0.37 -5.71 -4.43
CA LEU A 377 0.80 -4.32 -4.50
C LEU A 377 -0.21 -3.37 -3.87
N VAL A 378 0.29 -2.38 -3.14
CA VAL A 378 -0.54 -1.34 -2.52
C VAL A 378 0.00 0.03 -2.87
N VAL A 379 -0.90 0.96 -3.19
CA VAL A 379 -0.56 2.36 -3.37
C VAL A 379 -0.99 3.14 -2.14
N ARG A 380 -0.10 4.00 -1.64
CA ARG A 380 -0.41 5.04 -0.67
C ARG A 380 -0.17 6.40 -1.29
N GLN A 381 -0.79 7.43 -0.73
CA GLN A 381 -0.63 8.80 -1.21
C GLN A 381 -0.45 9.78 -0.06
N ALA A 382 0.29 10.85 -0.31
CA ALA A 382 0.54 11.94 0.64
C ALA A 382 0.64 13.27 -0.10
N ILE A 383 0.56 14.36 0.66
CA ILE A 383 0.88 15.69 0.17
C ILE A 383 2.40 15.90 0.27
N GLY A 384 3.00 16.32 -0.84
CA GLY A 384 4.38 16.76 -0.94
C GLY A 384 4.47 18.27 -1.08
N ILE A 385 5.36 18.89 -0.31
CA ILE A 385 5.52 20.35 -0.26
C ILE A 385 6.94 20.71 -0.72
N PRO A 386 7.11 21.56 -1.74
CA PRO A 386 8.42 21.89 -2.27
C PRO A 386 9.21 22.72 -1.25
N VAL A 387 10.26 22.14 -0.68
CA VAL A 387 11.15 22.81 0.29
C VAL A 387 12.51 23.19 -0.31
N ASP A 388 12.70 22.81 -1.58
CA ASP A 388 13.82 23.09 -2.46
C ASP A 388 13.35 22.91 -3.91
N GLU A 389 14.18 23.26 -4.89
CA GLU A 389 13.85 23.20 -6.32
C GLU A 389 13.56 21.77 -6.80
N SER A 390 14.11 20.76 -6.15
CA SER A 390 13.93 19.34 -6.53
C SER A 390 13.53 18.46 -5.35
N VAL A 391 13.18 19.05 -4.20
CA VAL A 391 12.93 18.31 -2.96
C VAL A 391 11.58 18.65 -2.39
N LEU A 392 10.78 17.62 -2.17
CA LEU A 392 9.50 17.69 -1.47
C LEU A 392 9.65 17.17 -0.04
N LEU A 393 8.98 17.84 0.90
CA LEU A 393 8.74 17.35 2.26
C LEU A 393 7.42 16.56 2.26
N VAL A 394 7.47 15.30 2.73
CA VAL A 394 6.34 14.35 2.64
C VAL A 394 6.18 13.61 3.96
N ASP A 395 4.97 13.13 4.24
CA ASP A 395 4.71 12.19 5.33
C ASP A 395 5.57 10.92 5.19
N ARG A 396 6.39 10.65 6.20
CA ARG A 396 7.30 9.48 6.18
C ARG A 396 6.52 8.17 6.17
N GLU A 397 5.43 8.06 6.90
CA GLU A 397 4.67 6.80 7.04
C GLU A 397 4.03 6.35 5.72
N VAL A 398 3.92 7.28 4.77
CA VAL A 398 3.42 7.02 3.43
C VAL A 398 4.51 6.56 2.46
N VAL A 399 5.76 7.04 2.59
CA VAL A 399 6.82 6.80 1.59
C VAL A 399 7.96 5.91 2.08
N GLU A 400 8.09 5.72 3.39
CA GLU A 400 9.12 4.85 3.97
C GLU A 400 8.93 3.41 3.49
N ASP A 401 10.00 2.76 3.06
CA ASP A 401 10.03 1.40 2.50
C ASP A 401 9.20 1.20 1.21
N ALA A 402 8.75 2.29 0.59
CA ALA A 402 8.14 2.22 -0.73
C ALA A 402 9.12 1.62 -1.75
N LEU A 403 8.62 0.70 -2.56
CA LEU A 403 9.36 0.10 -3.67
C LEU A 403 9.61 1.11 -4.78
N GLU A 404 8.64 1.98 -5.02
CA GLU A 404 8.67 3.08 -5.98
C GLU A 404 7.89 4.28 -5.42
N VAL A 405 8.31 5.48 -5.78
CA VAL A 405 7.62 6.72 -5.43
C VAL A 405 7.48 7.57 -6.68
N PHE A 406 6.32 8.19 -6.83
CA PHE A 406 5.98 9.08 -7.93
C PHE A 406 5.45 10.39 -7.38
N VAL A 407 5.69 11.48 -8.10
CA VAL A 407 5.06 12.77 -7.86
C VAL A 407 4.13 13.05 -9.03
N GLN A 408 2.88 13.32 -8.72
CA GLN A 408 1.90 13.76 -9.70
C GLN A 408 2.02 15.27 -9.86
N ILE A 409 2.49 15.68 -11.05
CA ILE A 409 2.66 17.09 -11.40
C ILE A 409 1.33 17.68 -11.87
N ASP A 410 0.58 16.91 -12.65
CA ASP A 410 -0.74 17.26 -13.16
C ASP A 410 -1.59 15.98 -13.34
N ALA A 411 -2.74 16.07 -14.01
CA ALA A 411 -3.64 14.94 -14.21
C ALA A 411 -3.03 13.77 -15.00
N GLU A 412 -2.04 14.02 -15.86
CA GLU A 412 -1.47 13.06 -16.81
C GLU A 412 0.01 12.76 -16.56
N THR A 413 0.70 13.66 -15.85
CA THR A 413 2.15 13.61 -15.64
C THR A 413 2.49 13.05 -14.26
N LEU A 414 3.05 11.84 -14.28
CA LEU A 414 3.65 11.17 -13.14
C LEU A 414 5.16 11.10 -13.31
N VAL A 415 5.89 11.56 -12.30
CA VAL A 415 7.35 11.65 -12.34
C VAL A 415 7.94 10.74 -11.27
N PRO A 416 8.86 9.82 -11.62
CA PRO A 416 9.56 9.01 -10.63
C PRO A 416 10.35 9.88 -9.66
N ALA A 417 10.33 9.50 -8.39
CA ALA A 417 10.99 10.21 -7.31
C ALA A 417 11.70 9.24 -6.36
N GLN A 418 12.63 9.77 -5.56
CA GLN A 418 13.44 8.99 -4.65
C GLN A 418 13.27 9.45 -3.21
N VAL A 419 13.03 8.52 -2.30
CA VAL A 419 12.98 8.81 -0.87
C VAL A 419 14.42 8.96 -0.36
N GLY A 420 14.70 10.10 0.28
CA GLY A 420 15.98 10.39 0.91
C GLY A 420 16.29 9.38 2.02
N LYS A 421 17.37 8.62 1.86
CA LYS A 421 17.81 7.66 2.89
C LYS A 421 18.36 8.39 4.11
N SER A 422 17.70 8.24 5.25
CA SER A 422 18.25 8.70 6.53
C SER A 422 19.35 7.74 7.00
N ARG A 423 20.62 8.05 6.73
CA ARG A 423 21.75 7.25 7.23
C ARG A 423 21.81 7.13 8.75
N ARG A 424 21.38 8.18 9.46
CA ARG A 424 21.30 8.14 10.92
C ARG A 424 19.95 7.59 11.30
N GLN A 425 19.93 6.41 11.94
CA GLN A 425 18.79 6.02 12.74
C GLN A 425 18.45 7.19 13.68
N PRO A 426 17.17 7.55 13.80
CA PRO A 426 16.82 8.52 14.82
C PRO A 426 17.21 7.95 16.20
N PRO A 427 17.43 8.82 17.20
CA PRO A 427 17.60 8.37 18.58
C PRO A 427 16.49 7.37 18.96
N ARG A 428 16.83 6.34 19.75
CA ARG A 428 15.85 5.34 20.20
C ARG A 428 14.61 6.04 20.77
N GLY A 429 13.42 5.64 20.31
CA GLY A 429 12.15 6.21 20.75
C GLY A 429 11.65 7.43 19.95
N GLN A 430 12.45 8.02 19.06
CA GLN A 430 12.01 9.15 18.22
C GLN A 430 11.70 8.70 16.79
N THR A 431 10.42 8.55 16.44
CA THR A 431 10.04 8.34 15.04
C THR A 431 10.04 9.68 14.31
N ARG A 432 10.75 9.76 13.17
CA ARG A 432 10.62 10.94 12.30
C ARG A 432 9.28 10.84 11.59
N LYS A 433 8.45 11.88 11.69
CA LYS A 433 7.15 11.90 11.01
C LYS A 433 7.23 12.31 9.54
N LEU A 434 8.38 12.82 9.10
CA LEU A 434 8.55 13.38 7.76
C LEU A 434 9.79 12.83 7.07
N ALA A 435 9.71 12.77 5.74
CA ALA A 435 10.75 12.35 4.82
C ALA A 435 10.97 13.43 3.74
N LEU A 436 12.15 13.40 3.13
CA LEU A 436 12.46 14.20 1.95
C LEU A 436 12.36 13.30 0.72
N VAL A 437 11.70 13.77 -0.32
CA VAL A 437 11.56 13.08 -1.61
C VAL A 437 12.19 13.95 -2.69
N THR A 438 13.13 13.39 -3.45
CA THR A 438 13.84 14.09 -4.53
C THR A 438 13.24 13.74 -5.89
N VAL A 439 12.99 14.74 -6.73
CA VAL A 439 12.47 14.62 -8.11
C VAL A 439 13.51 15.17 -9.07
N GLY A 440 13.96 14.35 -10.03
CA GLY A 440 15.11 14.70 -10.88
C GLY A 440 14.77 15.58 -12.09
N ASP A 441 13.63 15.34 -12.73
CA ASP A 441 13.33 15.89 -14.06
C ASP A 441 12.52 17.21 -14.01
N HIS A 442 12.20 17.70 -12.81
CA HIS A 442 11.34 18.86 -12.63
C HIS A 442 11.91 19.82 -11.58
N THR A 443 11.61 21.10 -11.74
CA THR A 443 11.92 22.15 -10.78
C THR A 443 10.66 22.71 -10.16
N PHE A 444 10.66 22.89 -8.84
CA PHE A 444 9.56 23.43 -8.08
C PHE A 444 9.89 24.84 -7.58
N THR A 445 8.86 25.65 -7.35
CA THR A 445 9.00 26.89 -6.58
C THR A 445 8.99 26.55 -5.08
N PRO A 446 10.12 26.68 -4.36
CA PRO A 446 10.17 26.30 -2.96
C PRO A 446 9.30 27.22 -2.10
N VAL A 447 8.66 26.67 -1.07
CA VAL A 447 8.05 27.48 -0.02
C VAL A 447 9.13 28.20 0.77
N ALA A 448 8.84 29.43 1.20
CA ALA A 448 9.77 30.20 2.01
C ALA A 448 9.91 29.56 3.40
N ILE A 449 11.14 29.21 3.76
CA ILE A 449 11.47 28.61 5.05
C ILE A 449 12.36 29.61 5.79
N SER A 450 11.75 30.39 6.67
CA SER A 450 12.48 31.29 7.57
C SER A 450 12.28 30.82 9.00
N ALA A 451 13.36 30.40 9.64
CA ALA A 451 13.34 30.00 11.05
C ALA A 451 13.04 31.18 11.98
N ASP A 452 13.29 32.40 11.49
CA ASP A 452 13.13 33.66 12.24
C ASP A 452 11.81 34.36 11.92
N ALA A 453 10.95 33.74 11.09
CA ALA A 453 9.60 34.24 10.87
C ALA A 453 8.81 34.23 12.18
N VAL A 454 8.36 35.42 12.60
CA VAL A 454 7.51 35.61 13.77
C VAL A 454 6.07 35.54 13.31
N PHE A 455 5.42 34.41 13.60
CA PHE A 455 3.98 34.25 13.43
C PHE A 455 3.26 34.67 14.72
N LYS A 456 2.00 35.10 14.61
CA LYS A 456 1.16 35.53 15.72
C LYS A 456 -0.16 34.76 15.72
N ALA A 457 -0.83 34.72 16.88
CA ALA A 457 -2.20 34.24 16.94
C ALA A 457 -3.09 35.15 16.08
N GLY A 458 -4.02 34.55 15.33
CA GLY A 458 -4.86 35.23 14.35
C GLY A 458 -4.32 35.22 12.92
N ASP A 459 -3.04 34.89 12.70
CA ASP A 459 -2.50 34.79 11.33
C ASP A 459 -3.25 33.72 10.52
N ALA A 460 -3.72 34.12 9.34
CA ALA A 460 -4.39 33.22 8.41
C ALA A 460 -3.39 32.25 7.78
N VAL A 461 -3.72 30.97 7.81
CA VAL A 461 -2.91 29.89 7.27
C VAL A 461 -3.75 28.85 6.55
N LYS A 462 -3.12 28.13 5.63
CA LYS A 462 -3.70 27.08 4.81
C LYS A 462 -2.96 25.77 5.05
N ALA A 463 -3.72 24.70 5.18
CA ALA A 463 -3.24 23.34 5.15
C ALA A 463 -3.99 22.56 4.06
N PHE A 464 -3.61 21.30 3.87
CA PHE A 464 -4.16 20.44 2.84
C PHE A 464 -4.46 19.06 3.44
N GLY A 465 -5.63 18.50 3.15
CA GLY A 465 -6.00 17.16 3.54
C GLY A 465 -5.96 16.23 2.33
N LEU A 466 -5.32 15.07 2.46
CA LEU A 466 -5.37 14.01 1.45
C LEU A 466 -5.45 12.65 2.15
N GLY A 467 -6.41 11.82 1.76
CA GLY A 467 -6.53 10.47 2.31
C GLY A 467 -5.32 9.60 1.96
N VAL A 468 -4.80 8.81 2.89
CA VAL A 468 -3.58 7.99 2.68
C VAL A 468 -3.78 6.92 1.61
N PHE A 469 -5.01 6.46 1.42
CA PHE A 469 -5.35 5.43 0.43
C PHE A 469 -6.12 6.04 -0.73
N PRO A 470 -5.78 5.73 -2.00
CA PRO A 470 -6.53 6.22 -3.15
C PRO A 470 -8.02 5.88 -3.12
N GLU A 471 -8.41 4.76 -2.47
CA GLU A 471 -9.81 4.38 -2.26
C GLU A 471 -10.61 5.41 -1.44
N MET A 472 -9.92 6.26 -0.67
CA MET A 472 -10.52 7.36 0.09
C MET A 472 -10.66 8.66 -0.73
N GLY A 473 -10.29 8.63 -2.02
CA GLY A 473 -10.25 9.77 -2.92
C GLY A 473 -8.84 10.37 -3.05
N THR A 474 -8.53 10.85 -4.26
CA THR A 474 -7.23 11.45 -4.61
C THR A 474 -7.27 12.98 -4.64
N THR A 475 -8.44 13.58 -4.41
CA THR A 475 -8.62 15.04 -4.40
C THR A 475 -8.05 15.65 -3.13
N VAL A 476 -7.18 16.64 -3.29
CA VAL A 476 -6.65 17.43 -2.17
C VAL A 476 -7.73 18.37 -1.64
N ARG A 477 -7.96 18.33 -0.34
CA ARG A 477 -8.94 19.16 0.37
C ARG A 477 -8.23 20.37 0.99
N PRO A 478 -8.51 21.61 0.57
CA PRO A 478 -7.96 22.78 1.23
C PRO A 478 -8.53 22.92 2.65
N LEU A 479 -7.70 23.37 3.58
CA LEU A 479 -8.02 23.63 4.97
C LEU A 479 -7.61 25.05 5.32
N GLU A 480 -8.56 25.99 5.27
CA GLU A 480 -8.33 27.35 5.71
C GLU A 480 -8.54 27.45 7.22
N THR A 481 -7.62 28.11 7.92
CA THR A 481 -7.65 28.25 9.38
C THR A 481 -6.81 29.43 9.83
N ASP A 482 -6.93 29.80 11.09
CA ASP A 482 -6.03 30.72 11.78
C ASP A 482 -5.10 29.99 12.76
N LEU A 483 -3.97 30.62 13.08
CA LEU A 483 -3.14 30.23 14.21
C LEU A 483 -3.78 30.68 15.52
N THR A 484 -3.72 29.82 16.53
CA THR A 484 -4.21 30.09 17.88
C THR A 484 -3.13 29.76 18.89
N GLU A 485 -3.07 30.50 19.98
CA GLU A 485 -2.12 30.23 21.05
C GLU A 485 -2.72 29.27 22.07
N VAL A 486 -2.07 28.13 22.29
CA VAL A 486 -2.46 27.14 23.29
C VAL A 486 -1.25 26.84 24.16
N ARG A 487 -1.30 27.28 25.43
CA ARG A 487 -0.22 27.12 26.42
C ARG A 487 1.13 27.65 25.90
N GLY A 488 1.16 28.86 25.35
CA GLY A 488 2.38 29.48 24.83
C GLY A 488 2.87 28.93 23.49
N LYS A 489 2.07 28.10 22.80
CA LYS A 489 2.44 27.51 21.50
C LYS A 489 1.40 27.86 20.44
N LEU A 490 1.86 28.38 19.32
CA LEU A 490 1.02 28.59 18.14
C LEU A 490 0.67 27.25 17.50
N VAL A 491 -0.62 26.99 17.35
CA VAL A 491 -1.17 25.82 16.70
C VAL A 491 -2.31 26.23 15.77
N PRO A 492 -2.44 25.62 14.58
CA PRO A 492 -3.60 25.83 13.73
C PRO A 492 -4.88 25.38 14.46
N ARG A 493 -5.96 26.13 14.32
CA ARG A 493 -7.27 25.74 14.89
C ARG A 493 -7.82 24.47 14.23
N THR A 494 -7.62 24.33 12.93
CA THR A 494 -8.06 23.14 12.18
C THR A 494 -7.19 21.92 12.44
N ARG A 495 -7.74 20.73 12.13
CA ARG A 495 -7.04 19.45 12.26
C ARG A 495 -7.29 18.60 11.03
N LEU A 496 -6.33 17.73 10.74
CA LEU A 496 -6.54 16.65 9.79
C LEU A 496 -7.60 15.68 10.32
N VAL A 497 -8.37 15.10 9.40
CA VAL A 497 -9.34 14.04 9.73
C VAL A 497 -8.68 12.67 9.67
N ALA A 498 -9.37 11.65 10.19
CA ALA A 498 -8.84 10.28 10.23
C ALA A 498 -8.47 9.78 8.82
N GLY A 499 -7.32 9.13 8.71
CA GLY A 499 -6.74 8.63 7.47
C GLY A 499 -6.21 9.68 6.52
N GLU A 500 -6.03 10.94 6.92
CA GLU A 500 -5.27 11.92 6.13
C GLU A 500 -3.76 11.86 6.44
N SER A 501 -2.94 12.01 5.41
CA SER A 501 -1.47 12.14 5.55
C SER A 501 -1.09 13.47 6.19
N ALA A 502 0.15 13.57 6.69
CA ALA A 502 0.70 14.84 7.16
C ALA A 502 0.62 15.95 6.10
N SER A 503 0.49 17.19 6.56
CA SER A 503 0.36 18.37 5.70
C SER A 503 1.14 19.56 6.23
N ALA A 504 1.82 20.30 5.34
CA ALA A 504 2.32 21.61 5.71
C ALA A 504 1.19 22.57 6.05
N VAL A 505 1.55 23.54 6.89
CA VAL A 505 0.76 24.72 7.22
C VAL A 505 1.52 25.91 6.63
N LEU A 506 0.88 26.59 5.68
CA LEU A 506 1.46 27.68 4.91
C LEU A 506 0.68 28.96 5.15
N THR A 507 1.35 30.10 5.17
CA THR A 507 0.70 31.41 5.03
C THR A 507 0.31 31.67 3.57
N ASP A 508 -0.47 32.73 3.31
CA ASP A 508 -0.86 33.13 1.95
C ASP A 508 0.33 33.50 1.06
N ASP A 509 1.39 34.07 1.64
CA ASP A 509 2.67 34.36 0.96
C ASP A 509 3.60 33.15 0.86
N ARG A 510 3.07 31.93 1.05
CA ARG A 510 3.77 30.64 0.91
C ARG A 510 4.96 30.47 1.86
N ARG A 511 4.88 30.98 3.09
CA ARG A 511 5.84 30.70 4.15
C ARG A 511 5.42 29.48 4.96
N LEU A 512 6.36 28.58 5.22
CA LEU A 512 6.12 27.37 6.01
C LEU A 512 6.09 27.70 7.51
N VAL A 513 4.93 27.51 8.14
CA VAL A 513 4.75 27.71 9.59
C VAL A 513 5.11 26.44 10.38
N GLY A 514 4.74 25.29 9.83
CA GLY A 514 4.95 23.98 10.44
C GLY A 514 4.20 22.89 9.69
N VAL A 515 3.97 21.75 10.33
CA VAL A 515 3.32 20.59 9.71
C VAL A 515 2.29 19.99 10.67
N LEU A 516 1.07 19.75 10.20
CA LEU A 516 0.09 18.91 10.88
C LEU A 516 0.47 17.44 10.68
N ALA A 517 0.66 16.69 11.75
CA ALA A 517 0.95 15.26 11.69
C ALA A 517 -0.26 14.47 11.16
N GLY A 518 0.01 13.50 10.29
CA GLY A 518 -1.00 12.61 9.73
C GLY A 518 -1.75 11.82 10.81
N ARG A 519 -2.98 11.42 10.47
CA ARG A 519 -3.86 10.63 11.34
C ARG A 519 -4.11 9.26 10.74
N THR A 520 -3.02 8.55 10.55
CA THR A 520 -2.85 7.35 9.73
C THR A 520 -2.92 6.05 10.51
N ASP A 521 -3.22 6.10 11.82
CA ASP A 521 -3.28 4.92 12.69
C ASP A 521 -4.72 4.43 12.82
N ALA A 522 -5.04 3.34 12.13
CA ALA A 522 -6.39 2.77 12.12
C ALA A 522 -6.79 2.17 13.48
N ALA A 523 -5.83 1.76 14.32
CA ALA A 523 -6.10 1.21 15.65
C ALA A 523 -6.41 2.32 16.67
N ALA A 524 -5.79 3.49 16.51
CA ALA A 524 -5.99 4.61 17.41
C ALA A 524 -7.34 5.32 17.22
N LYS A 525 -7.87 5.86 18.32
CA LYS A 525 -9.07 6.69 18.32
C LYS A 525 -8.90 7.86 17.34
N ARG A 526 -9.84 8.00 16.40
CA ARG A 526 -9.85 9.06 15.37
C ARG A 526 -8.58 9.08 14.48
N GLY A 527 -7.92 7.95 14.24
CA GLY A 527 -6.73 7.90 13.39
C GLY A 527 -5.42 8.24 14.11
N GLY A 528 -5.42 8.44 15.43
CA GLY A 528 -4.27 8.89 16.19
C GLY A 528 -4.27 10.39 16.51
N ARG A 529 -3.18 10.86 17.14
CA ARG A 529 -3.02 12.24 17.60
C ARG A 529 -2.61 13.16 16.44
N GLY A 530 -3.46 14.14 16.11
CA GLY A 530 -3.14 15.20 15.14
C GLY A 530 -2.29 16.30 15.78
N ASN A 531 -1.00 16.03 15.97
CA ASN A 531 -0.07 16.98 16.58
C ASN A 531 0.44 17.99 15.55
N PHE A 532 0.55 19.26 15.93
CA PHE A 532 1.28 20.26 15.15
C PHE A 532 2.77 20.17 15.43
N ILE A 533 3.58 20.06 14.37
CA ILE A 533 5.03 20.01 14.40
C ILE A 533 5.54 21.40 13.99
N PRO A 534 6.04 22.22 14.92
CA PRO A 534 6.48 23.57 14.61
C PRO A 534 7.76 23.56 13.78
N LEU A 535 7.99 24.62 12.99
CA LEU A 535 9.16 24.72 12.11
C LEU A 535 10.50 24.50 12.84
N LYS A 536 10.63 24.97 14.09
CA LYS A 536 11.82 24.76 14.92
C LYS A 536 12.17 23.28 15.08
N ALA A 537 11.18 22.39 15.18
CA ALA A 537 11.38 20.94 15.27
C ALA A 537 11.84 20.32 13.93
N LEU A 538 11.63 21.03 12.81
CA LEU A 538 11.99 20.59 11.47
C LEU A 538 13.40 21.04 11.03
N LYS A 539 14.05 21.94 11.78
CA LYS A 539 15.34 22.56 11.42
C LYS A 539 16.39 21.52 11.00
N THR A 540 16.57 20.45 11.78
CA THR A 540 17.55 19.38 11.50
C THR A 540 17.21 18.53 10.27
N LEU A 541 15.91 18.43 9.92
CA LEU A 541 15.49 17.74 8.70
C LEU A 541 15.71 18.64 7.48
N LEU A 542 15.29 19.90 7.57
CA LEU A 542 15.36 20.87 6.48
C LEU A 542 16.80 21.30 6.15
N SER A 543 17.71 21.31 7.13
CA SER A 543 19.13 21.59 6.88
C SER A 543 19.79 20.52 5.99
N LYS A 544 19.20 19.32 5.86
CA LYS A 544 19.72 18.23 5.03
C LYS A 544 19.24 18.28 3.57
N ARG A 545 18.47 19.31 3.19
CA ARG A 545 17.94 19.43 1.81
C ARG A 545 19.04 19.56 0.76
N SER A 546 20.12 20.28 1.05
CA SER A 546 21.28 20.43 0.15
C SER A 546 22.01 19.10 -0.07
N ASP A 547 22.21 18.31 0.99
CA ASP A 547 22.82 16.98 0.93
C ASP A 547 22.01 16.01 0.04
N ALA A 548 20.69 16.17 -0.02
CA ALA A 548 19.82 15.33 -0.84
C ALA A 548 20.09 15.52 -2.34
N ARG A 549 20.41 16.75 -2.78
CA ARG A 549 20.76 17.05 -4.18
C ARG A 549 22.01 16.29 -4.63
N TYR A 550 23.05 16.28 -3.78
CA TYR A 550 24.36 15.72 -4.13
C TYR A 550 24.39 14.20 -4.09
N ARG A 551 23.45 13.57 -3.38
CA ARG A 551 23.45 12.13 -3.11
C ARG A 551 22.38 11.33 -3.83
N SER A 552 21.56 11.97 -4.68
CA SER A 552 20.69 11.20 -5.58
C SER A 552 21.60 10.33 -6.45
N SER A 553 21.65 9.05 -6.09
CA SER A 553 22.49 8.05 -6.74
C SER A 553 21.77 7.53 -7.99
N PHE A 554 21.12 8.45 -8.74
CA PHE A 554 21.19 8.41 -10.19
C PHE A 554 22.68 8.45 -10.50
N GLY A 555 23.31 7.27 -10.45
CA GLY A 555 24.76 7.16 -10.34
C GLY A 555 25.42 7.84 -11.52
N ALA A 556 26.75 7.89 -11.49
CA ALA A 556 27.59 8.28 -12.62
C ALA A 556 27.32 7.54 -13.96
N ARG A 557 26.26 6.73 -14.05
CA ARG A 557 25.69 6.15 -15.27
C ARG A 557 24.87 7.22 -15.98
N ALA A 558 25.58 8.04 -16.76
CA ALA A 558 25.08 8.99 -17.76
C ALA A 558 23.83 9.76 -17.31
N ARG A 559 24.06 10.92 -16.67
CA ARG A 559 23.02 11.93 -16.50
C ARG A 559 22.42 12.20 -17.89
N ARG A 560 21.15 11.87 -18.08
CA ARG A 560 20.41 12.40 -19.22
C ARG A 560 20.48 13.92 -19.07
N GLU A 561 20.93 14.63 -20.09
CA GLU A 561 20.87 16.09 -20.13
C GLU A 561 19.41 16.50 -20.33
N VAL A 562 18.59 16.32 -19.29
CA VAL A 562 17.23 16.84 -19.27
C VAL A 562 17.31 18.20 -18.63
N THR A 563 16.94 19.23 -19.39
CA THR A 563 16.64 20.53 -18.80
C THR A 563 15.40 20.34 -17.91
N PRO A 564 15.50 20.51 -16.58
CA PRO A 564 14.37 20.28 -15.69
C PRO A 564 13.17 21.14 -16.10
N THR A 565 11.99 20.54 -16.13
CA THR A 565 10.76 21.26 -16.49
C THR A 565 10.15 21.90 -15.24
N PRO A 566 9.80 23.20 -15.27
CA PRO A 566 9.10 23.82 -14.15
C PRO A 566 7.76 23.13 -13.85
N ALA A 567 7.53 22.81 -12.59
CA ALA A 567 6.29 22.25 -12.05
C ALA A 567 5.61 23.30 -11.18
N PRO A 568 4.66 24.09 -11.72
CA PRO A 568 3.99 25.12 -10.95
C PRO A 568 3.05 24.47 -9.92
N GLY A 569 3.16 24.90 -8.66
CA GLY A 569 2.29 24.40 -7.59
C GLY A 569 2.85 24.73 -6.22
N THR A 570 1.96 24.78 -5.22
CA THR A 570 2.35 24.92 -3.80
C THR A 570 2.41 23.58 -3.08
N HIS A 571 1.81 22.56 -3.66
CA HIS A 571 1.70 21.21 -3.14
C HIS A 571 1.50 20.23 -4.29
N PHE A 572 1.90 18.97 -4.09
CA PHE A 572 1.83 17.91 -5.08
C PHE A 572 1.34 16.63 -4.43
N VAL A 573 0.65 15.78 -5.20
CA VAL A 573 0.29 14.43 -4.73
C VAL A 573 1.50 13.51 -4.92
N VAL A 574 1.94 12.89 -3.85
CA VAL A 574 3.02 11.91 -3.85
C VAL A 574 2.41 10.53 -3.71
N LEU A 575 2.66 9.64 -4.67
CA LEU A 575 2.17 8.28 -4.72
C LEU A 575 3.32 7.32 -4.41
N ALA A 576 3.10 6.35 -3.52
CA ALA A 576 4.09 5.38 -3.10
C ALA A 576 3.56 3.97 -3.29
N VAL A 577 4.32 3.13 -4.01
CA VAL A 577 3.97 1.75 -4.31
C VAL A 577 4.69 0.81 -3.34
N PHE A 578 3.95 -0.08 -2.71
CA PHE A 578 4.42 -1.04 -1.71
C PHE A 578 4.16 -2.46 -2.17
N GLY A 579 5.09 -3.36 -1.85
CA GLY A 579 4.84 -4.79 -1.85
C GLY A 579 4.39 -5.22 -0.46
N GLU A 580 3.19 -5.76 -0.35
CA GLU A 580 2.66 -6.28 0.92
C GLU A 580 2.84 -7.80 0.98
N LYS A 581 3.46 -8.28 2.07
CA LYS A 581 3.46 -9.70 2.46
C LYS A 581 2.44 -9.91 3.56
N LEU A 582 1.64 -10.94 3.41
CA LEU A 582 0.59 -11.36 4.35
C LEU A 582 1.06 -12.68 5.00
N ASP A 583 2.14 -12.58 5.77
CA ASP A 583 2.73 -13.65 6.57
C ASP A 583 2.63 -13.38 8.08
#